data_AF-F1LGG8-F1
#
_entry.id   AF-F1LGG8-F1
#
_cell.length_a   1.000
_cell.length_b   1.000
_cell.length_c   1.000
_cell.angle_alpha   90.00
_cell.angle_beta   90.00
_cell.angle_gamma   90.00
#
_symmetry.space_group_name_H-M   'P 1'
#
loop_
_entity.id
_entity.type
_entity.pdbx_description
1 polymer ?
#
loop_
_entity_poly.entity_id
_entity_poly.type
_entity_poly.pdbx_seq_one_letter_code
_entity_poly.pdbx_strand_id
1 'polypeptide(L)'
;MMIGHVILLTALAMNSVIGVGEYRDIDEITDKKYEEMSWRAVNKLNKESNDHFHWIPLRVLRVRMQLVAGMKYKLEILIGQSNCAKNKVSHDNVRDKPCKTNEGAKQLVCNIEIVRREWENIEEITNKGCSEYKTPTSSYNSHPKRQSHRLRNGQENLIIKRGNERFGLNHHIKAKDYGAWNLCRWFHWTV
;
A
#
# COMPACT_ATOMS: atom_id res chain seq x y z
N MET A 1 -62.16 -9.61 -44.70
CA MET A 1 -61.76 -8.68 -43.61
C MET A 1 -61.10 -9.50 -42.51
N MET A 2 -59.76 -9.52 -42.46
CA MET A 2 -58.99 -10.02 -41.32
C MET A 2 -57.91 -8.98 -41.02
N ILE A 3 -58.03 -8.32 -39.87
CA ILE A 3 -57.08 -7.29 -39.45
C ILE A 3 -56.05 -7.99 -38.57
N GLY A 4 -54.85 -8.20 -39.10
CA GLY A 4 -53.72 -8.74 -38.35
C GLY A 4 -53.10 -7.65 -37.48
N HIS A 5 -53.08 -7.87 -36.16
CA HIS A 5 -52.36 -7.00 -35.23
C HIS A 5 -50.86 -7.32 -35.29
N VAL A 6 -50.07 -6.39 -35.84
CA VAL A 6 -48.61 -6.39 -35.74
C VAL A 6 -48.26 -5.94 -34.32
N ILE A 7 -47.92 -6.88 -33.45
CA ILE A 7 -47.40 -6.58 -32.11
C ILE A 7 -45.93 -6.16 -32.29
N LEU A 8 -45.72 -4.85 -32.35
CA LEU A 8 -44.39 -4.25 -32.33
C LEU A 8 -43.81 -4.41 -30.91
N LEU A 9 -42.94 -5.41 -30.73
CA LEU A 9 -42.10 -5.55 -29.54
C LEU A 9 -41.09 -4.40 -29.51
N THR A 10 -41.49 -3.27 -28.92
CA THR A 10 -40.54 -2.20 -28.59
C THR A 10 -39.67 -2.70 -27.45
N ALA A 11 -38.41 -3.05 -27.75
CA ALA A 11 -37.40 -3.30 -26.74
C ALA A 11 -37.14 -1.99 -25.98
N LEU A 12 -37.66 -1.89 -24.76
CA LEU A 12 -37.24 -0.86 -23.82
C LEU A 12 -35.79 -1.19 -23.42
N ALA A 13 -34.83 -0.50 -24.03
CA ALA A 13 -33.47 -0.48 -23.53
C ALA A 13 -33.50 0.18 -22.15
N MET A 14 -33.44 -0.64 -21.09
CA MET A 14 -33.14 -0.15 -19.76
C MET A 14 -31.70 0.38 -19.80
N ASN A 15 -31.54 1.67 -20.06
CA ASN A 15 -30.29 2.38 -19.82
C ASN A 15 -30.10 2.47 -18.31
N SER A 16 -29.75 1.36 -17.67
CA SER A 16 -29.16 1.43 -16.34
C SER A 16 -27.80 2.08 -16.53
N VAL A 17 -27.74 3.39 -16.28
CA VAL A 17 -26.46 4.02 -15.94
C VAL A 17 -26.07 3.39 -14.61
N ILE A 18 -25.35 2.27 -14.67
CA ILE A 18 -24.65 1.72 -13.51
C ILE A 18 -23.65 2.81 -13.15
N GLY A 19 -24.05 3.68 -12.21
CA GLY A 19 -23.16 4.70 -11.67
C GLY A 19 -21.91 3.99 -11.20
N VAL A 20 -20.78 4.30 -11.84
CA VAL A 20 -19.48 3.84 -11.39
C VAL A 20 -19.37 4.20 -9.91
N GLY A 21 -19.16 3.19 -9.06
CA GLY A 21 -19.17 3.39 -7.61
C GLY A 21 -18.10 4.38 -7.18
N GLU A 22 -18.16 4.87 -5.95
CA GLU A 22 -17.05 5.65 -5.40
C GLU A 22 -15.83 4.75 -5.16
N TYR A 23 -14.62 5.33 -5.16
CA TYR A 23 -13.44 4.62 -4.68
C TYR A 23 -13.54 4.37 -3.17
N ARG A 24 -13.23 3.14 -2.77
CA ARG A 24 -13.05 2.75 -1.37
C ARG A 24 -11.59 2.39 -1.14
N ASP A 25 -11.00 2.92 -0.09
CA ASP A 25 -9.68 2.50 0.39
C ASP A 25 -9.75 1.09 0.98
N ILE A 26 -8.68 0.33 0.79
CA ILE A 26 -8.52 -1.01 1.34
C ILE A 26 -7.46 -0.94 2.42
N ASP A 27 -7.85 -1.19 3.67
CA ASP A 27 -6.95 -1.07 4.81
C ASP A 27 -5.97 -2.25 4.90
N GLU A 28 -6.42 -3.46 4.56
CA GLU A 28 -5.62 -4.68 4.61
C GLU A 28 -4.85 -4.92 3.30
N ILE A 29 -3.84 -4.08 3.07
CA ILE A 29 -2.98 -4.15 1.87
C ILE A 29 -1.95 -5.29 1.90
N THR A 30 -1.79 -5.96 3.05
CA THR A 30 -0.85 -7.08 3.25
C THR A 30 -1.35 -8.40 2.67
N ASP A 31 -2.60 -8.44 2.18
CA ASP A 31 -3.15 -9.61 1.54
C ASP A 31 -2.34 -10.01 0.30
N LYS A 32 -2.03 -11.31 0.17
CA LYS A 32 -1.23 -11.89 -0.92
C LYS A 32 -1.78 -11.51 -2.30
N LYS A 33 -3.10 -11.32 -2.38
CA LYS A 33 -3.81 -10.84 -3.57
C LYS A 33 -3.20 -9.54 -4.14
N TYR A 34 -2.86 -8.56 -3.30
CA TYR A 34 -2.32 -7.28 -3.76
C TYR A 34 -0.85 -7.37 -4.13
N GLU A 35 -0.10 -8.24 -3.44
CA GLU A 35 1.27 -8.56 -3.82
C GLU A 35 1.31 -9.19 -5.23
N GLU A 36 0.46 -10.19 -5.50
CA GLU A 36 0.37 -10.84 -6.81
C GLU A 36 -0.12 -9.87 -7.91
N MET A 37 -1.04 -8.95 -7.59
CA MET A 37 -1.41 -7.86 -8.49
C MET A 37 -0.22 -6.95 -8.79
N SER A 38 0.58 -6.60 -7.78
CA SER A 38 1.76 -5.74 -7.96
C SER A 38 2.80 -6.37 -8.89
N TRP A 39 3.01 -7.68 -8.79
CA TRP A 39 3.93 -8.40 -9.68
C TRP A 39 3.46 -8.37 -11.13
N ARG A 40 2.18 -8.61 -11.40
CA ARG A 40 1.62 -8.55 -12.77
C ARG A 40 1.65 -7.12 -13.32
N ALA A 41 1.38 -6.14 -12.47
CA ALA A 41 1.47 -4.72 -12.79
C ALA A 41 2.90 -4.30 -13.19
N VAL A 42 3.89 -4.71 -12.41
CA VAL A 42 5.31 -4.43 -12.69
C VAL A 42 5.80 -5.22 -13.92
N ASN A 43 5.31 -6.43 -14.17
CA ASN A 43 5.60 -7.15 -15.41
C ASN A 43 5.13 -6.36 -16.64
N LYS A 44 3.90 -5.83 -16.61
CA LYS A 44 3.38 -4.95 -17.67
C LYS A 44 4.24 -3.71 -17.85
N LEU A 45 4.62 -3.04 -16.75
CA LEU A 45 5.53 -1.90 -16.78
C LEU A 45 6.88 -2.24 -17.41
N ASN A 46 7.46 -3.40 -17.10
CA ASN A 46 8.75 -3.81 -17.65
C ASN A 46 8.70 -4.03 -19.17
N LYS A 47 7.58 -4.54 -19.70
CA LYS A 47 7.33 -4.71 -21.14
C LYS A 47 7.19 -3.37 -21.86
N GLU A 48 6.70 -2.34 -21.18
CA GLU A 48 6.51 -0.99 -21.72
C GLU A 48 7.72 -0.07 -21.51
N SER A 49 8.57 -0.39 -20.54
CA SER A 49 9.73 0.42 -20.16
C SER A 49 10.93 0.15 -21.07
N ASN A 50 11.63 1.21 -21.45
CA ASN A 50 12.91 1.13 -22.18
C ASN A 50 14.14 1.02 -21.26
N ASP A 51 13.96 0.83 -19.94
CA ASP A 51 15.09 0.64 -19.02
C ASP A 51 15.88 -0.64 -19.35
N HIS A 52 17.19 -0.63 -19.15
CA HIS A 52 18.07 -1.79 -19.38
C HIS A 52 17.85 -2.91 -18.37
N PHE A 53 17.39 -2.57 -17.16
CA PHE A 53 17.12 -3.50 -16.07
C PHE A 53 15.62 -3.62 -15.82
N HIS A 54 15.21 -4.75 -15.24
CA HIS A 54 13.83 -4.90 -14.78
C HIS A 54 13.58 -4.11 -13.50
N TRP A 55 12.39 -3.57 -13.38
CA TRP A 55 11.81 -3.11 -12.13
C TRP A 55 11.23 -4.30 -11.38
N ILE A 56 11.29 -4.29 -10.05
CA ILE A 56 10.61 -5.25 -9.17
C ILE A 56 9.76 -4.51 -8.13
N PRO A 57 8.59 -5.05 -7.73
CA PRO A 57 7.82 -4.48 -6.63
C PRO A 57 8.58 -4.66 -5.32
N LEU A 58 8.67 -3.59 -4.52
CA LEU A 58 9.22 -3.63 -3.17
C LEU A 58 8.11 -3.73 -2.13
N ARG A 59 7.04 -2.93 -2.32
CA ARG A 59 5.83 -2.97 -1.48
C ARG A 59 4.67 -2.26 -2.17
N VAL A 60 3.46 -2.69 -1.83
CA VAL A 60 2.23 -1.94 -2.13
C VAL A 60 2.06 -0.87 -1.04
N LEU A 61 1.86 0.39 -1.45
CA LEU A 61 1.69 1.52 -0.54
C LEU A 61 0.22 1.79 -0.25
N ARG A 62 -0.64 1.69 -1.28
CA ARG A 62 -2.07 1.96 -1.17
C ARG A 62 -2.83 1.18 -2.22
N VAL A 63 -4.02 0.72 -1.85
CA VAL A 63 -4.97 0.14 -2.80
C VAL A 63 -6.34 0.80 -2.62
N ARG A 64 -6.93 1.22 -3.75
CA ARG A 64 -8.32 1.67 -3.82
C ARG A 64 -9.10 0.82 -4.79
N MET A 65 -10.34 0.53 -4.46
CA MET A 65 -11.25 -0.28 -5.25
C MET A 65 -12.47 0.53 -5.68
N GLN A 66 -12.95 0.29 -6.88
CA GLN A 66 -14.14 0.91 -7.44
C GLN A 66 -14.92 -0.14 -8.25
N LEU A 67 -16.22 -0.22 -8.02
CA LEU A 67 -17.11 -1.06 -8.84
C LEU A 67 -17.42 -0.33 -10.16
N VAL A 68 -17.17 -1.01 -11.27
CA VAL A 68 -17.44 -0.56 -12.64
C VAL A 68 -18.18 -1.69 -13.38
N ALA A 69 -18.10 -1.77 -14.71
CA ALA A 69 -18.36 -3.01 -15.44
C ALA A 69 -17.24 -4.05 -15.18
N GLY A 70 -17.01 -4.40 -13.92
CA GLY A 70 -15.82 -5.07 -13.41
C GLY A 70 -15.39 -4.53 -12.05
N MET A 71 -14.26 -5.01 -11.56
CA MET A 71 -13.58 -4.47 -10.38
C MET A 71 -12.37 -3.66 -10.81
N LYS A 72 -12.39 -2.36 -10.53
CA LYS A 72 -11.28 -1.46 -10.82
C LYS A 72 -10.45 -1.23 -9.56
N TYR A 73 -9.18 -1.60 -9.61
CA TYR A 73 -8.20 -1.36 -8.56
C TYR A 73 -7.24 -0.25 -8.98
N LYS A 74 -6.96 0.69 -8.07
CA LYS A 74 -5.87 1.67 -8.16
C LYS A 74 -4.81 1.27 -7.16
N LEU A 75 -3.65 0.84 -7.66
CA LEU A 75 -2.50 0.47 -6.84
C LEU A 75 -1.48 1.60 -6.90
N GLU A 76 -1.00 2.00 -5.73
CA GLU A 76 0.21 2.79 -5.57
C GLU A 76 1.31 1.84 -5.10
N ILE A 77 2.34 1.62 -5.94
CA ILE A 77 3.35 0.58 -5.73
C ILE A 77 4.71 1.25 -5.67
N LEU A 78 5.48 0.94 -4.62
CA LEU A 78 6.91 1.25 -4.56
C LEU A 78 7.66 0.16 -5.33
N ILE A 79 8.41 0.56 -6.34
CA ILE A 79 9.24 -0.31 -7.18
C ILE A 79 10.71 0.07 -7.06
N GLY A 80 11.59 -0.91 -7.25
CA GLY A 80 13.04 -0.73 -7.27
C GLY A 80 13.64 -1.28 -8.56
N GLN A 81 14.67 -0.61 -9.06
CA GLN A 81 15.46 -1.12 -10.18
C GLN A 81 16.26 -2.35 -9.71
N SER A 82 16.11 -3.46 -10.41
CA SER A 82 16.81 -4.70 -10.07
C SER A 82 18.18 -4.80 -10.74
N ASN A 83 18.96 -5.79 -10.29
CA ASN A 83 20.19 -6.22 -10.95
C ASN A 83 19.96 -7.12 -12.18
N CYS A 84 18.71 -7.44 -12.54
CA CYS A 84 18.39 -8.30 -13.67
C CYS A 84 18.27 -7.49 -14.96
N ALA A 85 19.20 -7.71 -15.88
CA ALA A 85 19.18 -7.09 -17.20
C ALA A 85 18.12 -7.76 -18.11
N LYS A 86 17.40 -6.96 -18.91
CA LYS A 86 16.33 -7.44 -19.79
C LYS A 86 16.80 -8.35 -20.92
N ASN A 87 18.07 -8.25 -21.31
CA ASN A 87 18.68 -9.14 -22.30
C ASN A 87 19.09 -10.52 -21.73
N LYS A 88 19.10 -10.68 -20.40
CA LYS A 88 19.49 -11.93 -19.74
C LYS A 88 18.32 -12.67 -19.09
N VAL A 89 17.32 -11.93 -18.62
CA VAL A 89 16.14 -12.48 -17.95
C VAL A 89 14.91 -11.99 -18.69
N SER A 90 14.02 -12.90 -19.10
CA SER A 90 12.73 -12.52 -19.71
C SER A 90 11.81 -11.88 -18.67
N HIS A 91 10.90 -11.01 -19.11
CA HIS A 91 9.96 -10.29 -18.23
C HIS A 91 9.15 -11.24 -17.32
N ASP A 92 8.72 -12.39 -17.86
CA ASP A 92 7.87 -13.32 -17.12
C ASP A 92 8.65 -14.15 -16.08
N ASN A 93 9.98 -14.24 -16.19
CA ASN A 93 10.83 -15.01 -15.28
C ASN A 93 11.48 -14.16 -14.17
N VAL A 94 11.19 -12.86 -14.10
CA VAL A 94 11.82 -11.95 -13.12
C VAL A 94 11.54 -12.37 -11.68
N ARG A 95 10.33 -12.89 -11.41
CA ARG A 95 9.94 -13.35 -10.06
C ARG A 95 10.62 -14.66 -9.64
N ASP A 96 10.86 -15.54 -10.60
CA ASP A 96 11.42 -16.88 -10.35
C ASP A 96 12.94 -16.88 -10.30
N LYS A 97 13.58 -15.84 -10.85
CA LYS A 97 15.02 -15.62 -10.78
C LYS A 97 15.38 -14.78 -9.54
N PRO A 98 16.63 -14.87 -9.04
CA PRO A 98 17.08 -14.10 -7.87
C PRO A 98 17.33 -12.61 -8.21
N CYS A 99 16.34 -11.94 -8.81
CA CYS A 99 16.38 -10.52 -9.10
C CYS A 99 16.19 -9.73 -7.81
N LYS A 100 17.15 -8.86 -7.51
CA LYS A 100 17.17 -8.05 -6.28
C LYS A 100 17.43 -6.59 -6.62
N THR A 101 16.91 -5.71 -5.78
CA THR A 101 17.26 -4.28 -5.81
C THR A 101 18.54 -4.10 -4.99
N ASN A 102 19.54 -3.44 -5.57
CA ASN A 102 20.79 -3.12 -4.86
C ASN A 102 20.59 -1.94 -3.90
N GLU A 103 21.48 -1.79 -2.92
CA GLU A 103 21.52 -0.59 -2.10
C GLU A 103 21.78 0.65 -2.96
N GLY A 104 21.01 1.71 -2.73
CA GLY A 104 21.08 2.95 -3.52
C GLY A 104 20.51 2.86 -4.94
N ALA A 105 19.95 1.71 -5.34
CA ALA A 105 19.27 1.59 -6.63
C ALA A 105 18.06 2.54 -6.72
N LYS A 106 17.76 2.97 -7.93
CA LYS A 106 16.65 3.89 -8.20
C LYS A 106 15.33 3.27 -7.74
N GLN A 107 14.53 4.06 -7.02
CA GLN A 107 13.20 3.68 -6.56
C GLN A 107 12.15 4.67 -7.08
N LEU A 108 11.00 4.15 -7.47
CA LEU A 108 9.88 4.92 -8.00
C LEU A 108 8.59 4.52 -7.30
N VAL A 109 7.67 5.47 -7.18
CA VAL A 109 6.28 5.21 -6.85
C VAL A 109 5.46 5.27 -8.12
N CYS A 110 4.81 4.17 -8.47
CA CYS A 110 3.99 4.05 -9.66
C CYS A 110 2.50 3.93 -9.29
N ASN A 111 1.67 4.62 -10.07
CA ASN A 111 0.21 4.51 -9.99
C ASN A 111 -0.26 3.62 -11.12
N ILE A 112 -0.91 2.50 -10.79
CA ILE A 112 -1.39 1.52 -11.77
C ILE A 112 -2.88 1.27 -11.57
N GLU A 113 -3.62 1.25 -12.66
CA GLU A 113 -5.01 0.82 -12.69
C GLU A 113 -5.13 -0.60 -13.22
N ILE A 114 -5.88 -1.45 -12.51
CA ILE A 114 -6.18 -2.82 -12.93
C ILE A 114 -7.69 -2.95 -12.98
N VAL A 115 -8.26 -3.26 -14.16
CA VAL A 115 -9.67 -3.59 -14.30
C VAL A 115 -9.80 -5.09 -14.51
N ARG A 116 -10.53 -5.77 -13.63
CA ARG A 116 -10.78 -7.21 -13.71
C ARG A 116 -12.25 -7.50 -13.95
N ARG A 117 -12.53 -8.37 -14.91
CA ARG A 117 -13.84 -8.94 -15.20
C ARG A 117 -13.74 -10.46 -15.09
N GLU A 118 -14.04 -10.99 -13.91
CA GLU A 118 -13.84 -12.42 -13.62
C GLU A 118 -14.74 -13.32 -14.47
N TRP A 119 -15.96 -12.89 -14.78
CA TRP A 119 -16.89 -13.61 -15.67
C TRP A 119 -16.43 -13.69 -17.13
N GLU A 120 -15.46 -12.86 -17.53
CA GLU A 120 -14.87 -12.86 -18.88
C GLU A 120 -13.41 -13.33 -18.88
N ASN A 121 -12.81 -13.57 -17.70
CA ASN A 121 -11.38 -13.84 -17.53
C ASN A 121 -10.47 -12.76 -18.13
N ILE A 122 -10.90 -11.50 -18.10
CA ILE A 122 -10.15 -10.36 -18.62
C ILE A 122 -9.52 -9.57 -17.47
N GLU A 123 -8.25 -9.21 -17.65
CA GLU A 123 -7.57 -8.23 -16.81
C GLU A 123 -6.81 -7.22 -17.65
N GLU A 124 -7.16 -5.95 -17.46
CA GLU A 124 -6.56 -4.82 -18.16
C GLU A 124 -5.71 -4.03 -17.17
N ILE A 125 -4.41 -3.95 -17.44
CA ILE A 125 -3.44 -3.24 -16.61
C ILE A 125 -2.99 -1.98 -17.35
N THR A 126 -3.20 -0.82 -16.72
CA THR A 126 -2.84 0.49 -17.26
C THR A 126 -1.88 1.20 -16.32
N ASN A 127 -0.68 1.51 -16.80
CA ASN A 127 0.26 2.39 -16.10
C ASN A 127 -0.22 3.84 -16.19
N LYS A 128 -0.44 4.50 -15.05
CA LYS A 128 -0.81 5.93 -14.98
C LYS A 128 0.39 6.85 -14.78
N GLY A 129 1.58 6.29 -14.63
CA GLY A 129 2.83 7.02 -14.48
C GLY A 129 3.54 6.70 -13.17
N CYS A 130 4.82 7.03 -13.16
CA CYS A 130 5.72 6.82 -12.03
C CYS A 130 6.42 8.14 -11.67
N SER A 131 6.73 8.30 -10.39
CA SER A 131 7.46 9.44 -9.85
C SER A 131 8.58 8.98 -8.94
N GLU A 132 9.59 9.82 -8.71
CA GLU A 132 10.70 9.48 -7.83
C GLU A 132 10.22 9.22 -6.40
N TYR A 133 10.71 8.13 -5.80
CA TYR A 133 10.45 7.87 -4.39
C TYR A 133 11.34 8.79 -3.54
N LYS A 134 10.73 9.80 -2.94
CA LYS A 134 11.38 10.56 -1.87
C LYS A 134 11.39 9.66 -0.64
N THR A 135 12.54 9.08 -0.33
CA THR A 135 12.74 8.53 1.01
C THR A 135 12.44 9.66 2.00
N PRO A 136 11.72 9.41 3.11
CA PRO A 136 11.80 10.31 4.24
C PRO A 136 13.28 10.37 4.57
N THR A 137 13.94 11.46 4.22
CA THR A 137 15.32 11.72 4.61
C THR A 137 15.37 11.38 6.08
N SER A 138 16.16 10.37 6.43
CA SER A 138 16.74 10.34 7.76
C SER A 138 17.51 11.64 7.85
N SER A 139 16.86 12.70 8.35
CA SER A 139 17.56 13.85 8.87
C SER A 139 18.26 13.34 10.12
N TYR A 140 19.33 12.59 9.92
CA TYR A 140 20.40 12.51 10.89
C TYR A 140 21.03 13.92 10.89
N ASN A 141 20.28 14.89 11.43
CA ASN A 141 20.89 16.07 11.97
C ASN A 141 21.82 15.52 13.04
N SER A 142 23.11 15.44 12.71
CA SER A 142 24.17 15.32 13.70
C SER A 142 23.92 16.44 14.70
N HIS A 143 23.22 16.13 15.78
CA HIS A 143 23.30 16.93 16.98
C HIS A 143 24.80 17.09 17.23
N PRO A 144 25.34 18.32 17.34
CA PRO A 144 26.71 18.47 17.77
C PRO A 144 26.86 17.65 19.04
N LYS A 145 27.87 16.78 19.09
CA LYS A 145 28.17 15.96 20.28
C LYS A 145 28.10 16.90 21.49
N ARG A 146 27.02 16.82 22.28
CA ARG A 146 26.99 17.47 23.58
C ARG A 146 28.13 16.83 24.35
N GLN A 147 29.19 17.61 24.58
CA GLN A 147 30.18 17.28 25.58
C GLN A 147 29.43 16.87 26.84
N SER A 148 29.83 15.74 27.41
CA SER A 148 29.32 15.28 28.70
C SER A 148 29.51 16.41 29.72
N HIS A 149 28.45 17.14 30.02
CA HIS A 149 28.45 17.94 31.23
C HIS A 149 28.41 16.93 32.38
N ARG A 150 29.58 16.76 33.00
CA ARG A 150 29.78 16.04 34.26
C ARG A 150 28.64 16.41 35.20
N LEU A 151 27.72 15.47 35.44
CA LEU A 151 26.70 15.63 36.47
C LEU A 151 27.44 15.76 37.81
N ARG A 152 27.28 16.92 38.43
CA ARG A 152 27.78 17.21 39.78
C ARG A 152 26.80 16.56 40.76
N ASN A 153 27.24 15.44 41.32
CA ASN A 153 26.85 14.76 42.57
C ASN A 153 25.36 14.76 42.98
N GLY A 154 24.77 13.56 43.13
CA GLY A 154 23.83 13.32 44.23
C GLY A 154 22.44 12.73 43.99
N GLN A 155 22.13 12.10 42.84
CA GLN A 155 20.82 11.41 42.66
C GLN A 155 20.96 10.03 41.98
N GLU A 156 21.70 9.11 42.59
CA GLU A 156 21.81 7.72 42.09
C GLU A 156 20.63 6.80 42.45
N ASN A 157 19.59 7.25 43.15
CA ASN A 157 18.63 6.35 43.79
C ASN A 157 17.18 6.37 43.27
N LEU A 158 16.91 6.73 42.00
CA LEU A 158 15.55 6.66 41.43
C LEU A 158 15.40 5.78 40.17
N ILE A 159 16.41 4.98 39.84
CA ILE A 159 16.30 4.03 38.72
C ILE A 159 15.80 2.68 39.26
N ILE A 160 14.51 2.39 39.10
CA ILE A 160 14.02 1.01 39.21
C ILE A 160 14.48 0.26 37.97
N LYS A 161 15.49 -0.61 38.13
CA LYS A 161 15.91 -1.54 37.08
C LYS A 161 15.02 -2.79 37.09
N ARG A 162 14.23 -3.00 36.04
CA ARG A 162 13.66 -4.31 35.70
C ARG A 162 14.05 -4.65 34.26
N GLY A 163 15.04 -5.52 34.10
CA GLY A 163 15.41 -6.12 32.80
C GLY A 163 16.11 -5.21 31.79
N ASN A 164 16.48 -5.79 30.65
CA ASN A 164 17.31 -5.21 29.58
C ASN A 164 16.51 -4.79 28.33
N GLU A 165 15.24 -4.40 28.50
CA GLU A 165 14.39 -3.95 27.39
C GLU A 165 13.96 -2.49 27.62
N ARG A 166 14.46 -1.58 26.78
CA ARG A 166 13.93 -0.22 26.69
C ARG A 166 12.78 -0.22 25.69
N PHE A 167 11.55 -0.45 26.16
CA PHE A 167 10.37 -0.09 25.39
C PHE A 167 10.25 1.44 25.37
N GLY A 168 10.62 2.06 24.24
CA GLY A 168 10.31 3.46 23.98
C GLY A 168 8.80 3.61 23.80
N LEU A 169 8.15 4.38 24.67
CA LEU A 169 6.75 4.78 24.49
C LEU A 169 6.60 5.53 23.16
N ASN A 170 5.80 4.97 22.25
CA ASN A 170 5.37 5.64 21.02
C ASN A 170 4.79 7.03 21.33
N HIS A 171 5.28 8.06 20.63
CA HIS A 171 4.96 9.48 20.88
C HIS A 171 3.50 9.89 20.62
N HIS A 172 2.59 8.94 20.39
CA HIS A 172 1.17 9.22 20.17
C HIS A 172 0.26 8.98 21.38
N ILE A 173 0.80 8.57 22.53
CA ILE A 173 0.01 8.37 23.75
C ILE A 173 0.47 9.39 24.79
N LYS A 174 -0.38 10.37 25.14
CA LYS A 174 -0.04 11.36 26.16
C LYS A 174 -0.45 10.80 27.54
N ALA A 175 0.33 11.12 28.58
CA ALA A 175 0.04 10.70 29.96
C ALA A 175 -1.39 11.06 30.44
N LYS A 176 -2.02 12.08 29.84
CA LYS A 176 -3.41 12.48 30.10
C LYS A 176 -4.46 11.45 29.63
N ASP A 177 -4.11 10.59 28.68
CA ASP A 177 -5.03 9.59 28.10
C ASP A 177 -5.16 8.34 29.01
N TYR A 178 -4.23 8.16 29.95
CA TYR A 178 -4.30 7.12 30.99
C TYR A 178 -5.20 7.48 32.18
N GLY A 179 -5.77 8.69 32.19
CA GLY A 179 -6.65 9.18 33.27
C GLY A 179 -8.12 8.73 33.18
N ALA A 180 -8.48 7.89 32.21
CA ALA A 180 -9.88 7.59 31.91
C ALA A 180 -10.36 6.18 32.31
N TRP A 181 -9.57 5.39 33.05
CA TRP A 181 -9.99 4.06 33.52
C TRP A 181 -10.00 3.87 35.05
N ASN A 182 -9.93 4.96 35.82
CA ASN A 182 -10.07 4.94 37.29
C ASN A 182 -11.32 5.67 37.83
N LEU A 183 -12.30 6.00 36.98
CA LEU A 183 -13.58 6.60 37.40
C LEU A 183 -14.81 5.69 37.26
N CYS A 184 -14.63 4.41 36.93
CA CYS A 184 -15.69 3.39 37.00
C CYS A 184 -15.36 2.28 38.02
N ARG A 185 -14.94 2.67 39.23
CA ARG A 185 -14.84 1.72 40.37
C ARG A 185 -15.42 2.26 41.68
N TRP A 186 -16.43 3.12 41.57
CA TRP A 186 -17.23 3.61 42.70
C TRP A 186 -18.72 3.56 42.35
N PHE A 187 -19.28 2.35 42.30
CA PHE A 187 -20.65 2.09 42.71
C PHE A 187 -20.70 0.67 43.30
N HIS A 188 -20.29 0.58 44.56
CA HIS A 188 -20.82 -0.43 45.48
C HIS A 188 -22.22 0.06 45.88
N TRP A 189 -23.26 -0.67 45.51
CA TRP A 189 -24.47 -0.74 46.32
C TRP A 189 -24.54 -2.15 46.88
N THR A 190 -24.32 -2.23 48.19
CA THR A 190 -24.70 -3.31 49.08
C THR A 190 -26.23 -3.36 49.19
N VAL A 191 -26.84 -4.53 48.97
CA VAL A 191 -27.55 -5.42 49.92
C VAL A 191 -27.88 -6.70 49.16
#